data_AF-A0A5M9TV79-F1
#
_entry.id   AF-A0A5M9TV79-F1
#
_cell.length_a   1.000
_cell.length_b   1.000
_cell.length_c   1.000
_cell.angle_alpha   90.00
_cell.angle_beta   90.00
_cell.angle_gamma   90.00
#
_symmetry.space_group_name_H-M   'P 1'
#
loop_
_entity.id
_entity.type
_entity.pdbx_description
1 polymer ?
#
loop_
_entity_poly.entity_id
_entity_poly.type
_entity_poly.pdbx_seq_one_letter_code
_entity_poly.pdbx_strand_id
1 'polypeptide(L)'
;MTRFSVGIFDRLFGKKTTLELTDSKGSVVERIVTEKWLETMKEQEKVSVVKESSVSSISSQEAVGIVIKAVTDDLPLKWAHVQSEIIGYNAIFKEVPEEWAQFEFLLASLGLDLLALYNLYPKEQAIKMHEQVLSLIGQMEEIGENSATAVHDYYLVASDAISKTENPLDYVASFLCHRLDMTEDIGPIALTGIMEGITQFAGKWRWIKQNFTISA
;
A
#
# COMPACT_ATOMS: atom_id res chain seq x y z
N MET A 1 -19.49 23.76 -19.19
CA MET A 1 -18.68 22.89 -18.31
C MET A 1 -19.25 21.48 -18.37
N THR A 2 -18.67 20.60 -19.18
CA THR A 2 -19.03 19.18 -19.20
C THR A 2 -18.41 18.48 -17.99
N ARG A 3 -19.23 18.04 -17.03
CA ARG A 3 -18.78 17.16 -15.93
C ARG A 3 -18.60 15.75 -16.50
N PHE A 4 -17.34 15.33 -16.67
CA PHE A 4 -17.01 13.95 -17.02
C PHE A 4 -16.66 13.14 -15.77
N SER A 5 -17.31 11.97 -15.66
CA SER A 5 -17.09 10.98 -14.63
C SER A 5 -16.11 9.94 -15.16
N VAL A 6 -14.83 10.05 -14.77
CA VAL A 6 -13.94 8.88 -14.76
C VAL A 6 -14.42 8.01 -13.60
N GLY A 7 -14.55 6.69 -13.81
CA GLY A 7 -14.95 5.76 -12.76
C GLY A 7 -14.09 5.94 -11.51
N ILE A 8 -14.68 5.75 -10.32
CA ILE A 8 -13.98 5.95 -9.04
C ILE A 8 -12.70 5.11 -8.97
N PHE A 9 -12.73 3.89 -9.50
CA PHE A 9 -11.56 3.02 -9.64
C PHE A 9 -10.43 3.65 -10.48
N ASP A 10 -10.74 4.20 -11.65
CA ASP A 10 -9.73 4.86 -12.49
C ASP A 10 -9.18 6.14 -11.83
N ARG A 11 -10.01 6.88 -11.08
CA ARG A 11 -9.54 8.09 -10.35
C ARG A 11 -8.55 7.74 -9.23
N LEU A 12 -8.79 6.62 -8.56
CA LEU A 12 -7.98 6.19 -7.42
C LEU A 12 -6.73 5.41 -7.87
N PHE A 13 -6.86 4.54 -8.86
CA PHE A 13 -5.85 3.53 -9.19
C PHE A 13 -5.42 3.50 -10.67
N GLY A 14 -6.03 4.33 -11.53
CA GLY A 14 -5.63 4.43 -12.93
C GLY A 14 -4.23 5.03 -13.07
N LYS A 15 -3.48 4.59 -14.08
CA LYS A 15 -2.16 5.14 -14.41
C LYS A 15 -2.29 6.65 -14.66
N LYS A 16 -1.49 7.44 -13.93
CA LYS A 16 -1.58 8.90 -13.95
C LYS A 16 -0.43 9.47 -14.79
N THR A 17 -0.73 10.55 -15.50
CA THR A 17 0.24 11.32 -16.26
C THR A 17 0.06 12.79 -15.92
N THR A 18 1.16 13.52 -15.87
CA THR A 18 1.15 14.97 -15.72
C THR A 18 1.07 15.60 -17.10
N LEU A 19 0.21 16.60 -17.23
CA LEU A 19 0.06 17.38 -18.45
C LEU A 19 0.32 18.84 -18.15
N GLU A 20 1.14 19.46 -18.99
CA GLU A 20 1.21 20.91 -19.09
C GLU A 20 0.05 21.39 -19.99
N LEU A 21 -0.95 22.03 -19.40
CA LEU A 21 -2.11 22.58 -20.12
C LEU A 21 -2.08 24.10 -20.07
N THR A 22 -2.37 24.75 -21.18
CA THR A 22 -2.55 26.21 -21.20
C THR A 22 -3.94 26.56 -20.66
N ASP A 23 -4.01 27.40 -19.63
CA ASP A 23 -5.27 27.91 -19.12
C ASP A 23 -5.91 28.93 -20.08
N SER A 24 -7.14 29.38 -19.78
CA SER A 24 -7.85 30.37 -20.58
C SER A 24 -7.18 31.76 -20.63
N LYS A 25 -6.08 31.94 -19.89
CA LYS A 25 -5.28 33.16 -19.82
C LYS A 25 -3.90 32.99 -20.48
N GLY A 26 -3.63 31.85 -21.13
CA GLY A 26 -2.36 31.60 -21.80
C GLY A 26 -1.24 31.11 -20.90
N SER A 27 -1.51 30.86 -19.60
CA SER A 27 -0.52 30.39 -18.64
C SER A 27 -0.45 28.86 -18.64
N VAL A 28 0.77 28.31 -18.60
CA VAL A 28 0.96 26.85 -18.50
C VAL A 28 0.67 26.41 -17.06
N VAL A 29 -0.24 25.45 -16.90
CA VAL A 29 -0.66 24.86 -15.63
C VAL A 29 -0.46 23.36 -15.71
N GLU A 30 0.28 22.80 -14.75
CA GLU A 30 0.42 21.35 -14.61
C GLU A 30 -0.86 20.75 -14.04
N ARG A 31 -1.32 19.65 -14.66
CA ARG A 31 -2.43 18.84 -14.15
C ARG A 31 -2.09 17.37 -14.20
N ILE A 32 -2.31 16.68 -13.09
CA ILE A 32 -2.25 15.23 -13.02
C ILE A 32 -3.61 14.67 -13.46
N VAL A 33 -3.61 13.85 -14.50
CA VAL A 33 -4.80 13.21 -15.07
C VAL A 33 -4.58 11.72 -15.25
N THR A 34 -5.65 10.95 -15.43
CA THR A 34 -5.55 9.52 -15.74
C THR A 34 -5.29 9.33 -17.24
N GLU A 35 -4.56 8.27 -17.62
CA GLU A 35 -4.31 7.95 -19.04
C GLU A 35 -5.60 7.80 -19.84
N LYS A 36 -6.62 7.14 -19.25
CA LYS A 36 -7.93 7.00 -19.87
C LYS A 36 -8.64 8.33 -20.12
N TRP A 37 -8.49 9.29 -19.21
CA TRP A 37 -8.99 10.65 -19.42
C TRP A 37 -8.24 11.34 -20.56
N LEU A 38 -6.93 11.15 -20.64
CA LEU A 38 -6.09 11.71 -21.70
C LEU A 38 -6.43 11.14 -23.08
N GLU A 39 -6.60 9.82 -23.20
CA GLU A 39 -7.04 9.15 -24.41
C GLU A 39 -8.39 9.70 -24.89
N THR A 40 -9.36 9.80 -23.98
CA THR A 40 -10.69 10.35 -24.29
C THR A 40 -10.62 11.81 -24.75
N MET A 41 -9.72 12.62 -24.19
CA MET A 41 -9.54 14.02 -24.57
C MET A 41 -8.79 14.18 -25.90
N LYS A 42 -7.86 13.26 -26.21
CA LYS A 42 -7.18 13.16 -27.52
C LYS A 42 -8.19 12.75 -28.60
N GLU A 43 -9.05 11.77 -28.36
CA GLU A 43 -10.12 11.34 -29.27
C GLU A 43 -11.14 12.44 -29.56
N GLN A 44 -11.41 13.32 -28.58
CA GLN A 44 -12.32 14.45 -28.74
C GLN A 44 -11.66 15.70 -29.33
N GLU A 45 -10.38 15.65 -29.75
CA GLU A 45 -9.59 16.77 -30.28
C GLU A 45 -9.57 18.02 -29.37
N LYS A 46 -9.82 17.87 -28.06
CA LYS A 46 -9.97 18.98 -27.13
C LYS A 46 -8.67 19.46 -26.49
N VAL A 47 -7.58 18.71 -26.67
CA VAL A 47 -6.29 19.00 -26.03
C VAL A 47 -5.15 18.73 -27.01
N SER A 48 -4.39 19.77 -27.33
CA SER A 48 -3.06 19.64 -27.96
C SER A 48 -2.02 19.50 -26.84
N VAL A 49 -1.54 18.28 -26.59
CA VAL A 49 -0.53 18.01 -25.55
C VAL A 49 0.82 18.57 -26.00
N VAL A 50 1.38 19.52 -25.23
CA VAL A 50 2.62 20.24 -25.58
C VAL A 50 3.88 19.50 -25.10
N LYS A 51 3.76 18.62 -24.11
CA LYS A 51 4.85 17.73 -23.66
C LYS A 51 4.29 16.62 -22.76
N GLU A 52 4.57 15.35 -23.07
CA GLU A 52 4.48 14.25 -22.11
C GLU A 52 5.70 14.36 -21.19
N SER A 53 5.54 14.92 -19.99
CA SER A 53 6.62 14.90 -19.00
C SER A 53 6.63 13.53 -18.33
N SER A 54 7.76 12.83 -18.51
CA SER A 54 8.09 11.54 -17.94
C SER A 54 7.81 11.51 -16.44
N VAL A 55 7.11 10.46 -16.00
CA VAL A 55 7.20 9.82 -14.67
C VAL A 55 8.35 10.41 -13.82
N SER A 56 8.04 11.11 -12.72
CA SER A 56 9.07 11.71 -11.89
C SER A 56 10.04 10.65 -11.38
N SER A 57 11.34 10.91 -11.51
CA SER A 57 12.38 10.04 -10.97
C SER A 57 12.54 10.32 -9.49
N ILE A 58 12.51 9.28 -8.66
CA ILE A 58 12.74 9.36 -7.21
C ILE A 58 13.82 8.37 -6.80
N SER A 59 14.50 8.63 -5.70
CA SER A 59 15.42 7.68 -5.08
C SER A 59 14.68 6.52 -4.40
N SER A 60 15.38 5.41 -4.17
CA SER A 60 14.83 4.27 -3.41
C SER A 60 14.40 4.69 -2.00
N GLN A 61 15.15 5.58 -1.35
CA GLN A 61 14.83 6.06 -0.01
C GLN A 61 13.56 6.92 0.01
N GLU A 62 13.36 7.77 -1.00
CA GLU A 62 12.10 8.53 -1.15
C GLU A 62 10.92 7.59 -1.40
N ALA A 63 11.07 6.58 -2.24
CA ALA A 63 10.04 5.58 -2.49
C ALA A 63 9.62 4.85 -1.20
N VAL A 64 10.60 4.37 -0.42
CA VAL A 64 10.39 3.73 0.89
C VAL A 64 9.67 4.68 1.85
N GLY A 65 10.13 5.93 1.95
CA GLY A 65 9.52 6.95 2.80
C GLY A 65 8.06 7.23 2.43
N ILE A 66 7.75 7.28 1.13
CA ILE A 66 6.38 7.47 0.65
C ILE A 66 5.50 6.27 1.01
N VAL A 67 6.00 5.05 0.87
CA VAL A 67 5.23 3.83 1.22
C VAL A 67 4.90 3.81 2.70
N ILE A 68 5.91 3.97 3.57
CA ILE A 68 5.71 3.92 5.02
C ILE A 68 4.79 5.06 5.45
N LYS A 69 5.02 6.28 4.97
CA LYS A 69 4.14 7.43 5.26
C LYS A 69 2.70 7.16 4.83
N ALA A 70 2.48 6.63 3.63
CA ALA A 70 1.15 6.36 3.12
C ALA A 70 0.40 5.32 3.94
N VAL A 71 1.08 4.29 4.44
CA VAL A 71 0.46 3.29 5.31
C VAL A 71 0.11 3.89 6.67
N THR A 72 1.02 4.63 7.29
CA THR A 72 0.79 5.27 8.59
C THR A 72 -0.30 6.35 8.54
N ASP A 73 -0.32 7.18 7.49
CA ASP A 73 -1.34 8.22 7.31
C ASP A 73 -2.73 7.62 7.04
N ASP A 74 -2.79 6.45 6.37
CA ASP A 74 -4.04 5.75 6.06
C ASP A 74 -4.64 5.06 7.29
N LEU A 75 -3.82 4.65 8.27
CA LEU A 75 -4.23 3.92 9.46
C LEU A 75 -5.45 4.52 10.18
N PRO A 76 -5.42 5.79 10.64
CA PRO A 76 -6.57 6.38 11.33
C PRO A 76 -7.82 6.52 10.43
N LEU A 77 -7.65 6.58 9.11
CA LEU A 77 -8.75 6.73 8.16
C LEU A 77 -9.43 5.40 7.85
N LYS A 78 -8.67 4.31 7.85
CA LYS A 78 -9.15 2.98 7.46
C LYS A 78 -9.48 2.10 8.65
N TRP A 79 -9.01 2.43 9.86
CA TRP A 79 -9.20 1.57 11.02
C TRP A 79 -10.67 1.26 11.32
N ALA A 80 -11.55 2.25 11.26
CA ALA A 80 -12.98 2.04 11.46
C ALA A 80 -13.57 1.02 10.45
N HIS A 81 -13.04 0.99 9.22
CA HIS A 81 -13.44 0.00 8.22
C HIS A 81 -12.89 -1.38 8.57
N VAL A 82 -11.62 -1.49 8.98
CA VAL A 82 -11.04 -2.77 9.45
C VAL A 82 -11.88 -3.38 10.58
N GLN A 83 -12.25 -2.57 11.58
CA GLN A 83 -13.12 -3.01 12.68
C GLN A 83 -14.49 -3.49 12.19
N SER A 84 -15.04 -2.86 11.14
CA SER A 84 -16.35 -3.25 10.58
C SER A 84 -16.33 -4.55 9.78
N GLU A 85 -15.20 -4.90 9.16
CA GLU A 85 -15.06 -6.13 8.37
C GLU A 85 -14.80 -7.37 9.24
N ILE A 86 -14.24 -7.18 10.43
CA ILE A 86 -13.98 -8.29 11.36
C ILE A 86 -15.24 -8.60 12.17
N ILE A 87 -15.98 -9.62 11.73
CA ILE A 87 -17.17 -10.08 12.46
C ILE A 87 -16.76 -10.54 13.87
N GLY A 88 -17.39 -9.94 14.87
CA GLY A 88 -17.07 -10.23 16.28
C GLY A 88 -15.84 -9.48 16.80
N TYR A 89 -15.36 -8.43 16.11
CA TYR A 89 -14.19 -7.64 16.49
C TYR A 89 -14.09 -7.37 18.00
N ASN A 90 -15.14 -6.80 18.62
CA ASN A 90 -15.13 -6.44 20.04
C ASN A 90 -14.96 -7.63 20.98
N ALA A 91 -15.34 -8.84 20.56
CA ALA A 91 -15.15 -10.05 21.35
C ALA A 91 -13.72 -10.58 21.16
N ILE A 92 -13.27 -10.68 19.90
CA ILE A 92 -11.95 -11.22 19.53
C ILE A 92 -10.81 -10.35 20.08
N PHE A 93 -10.95 -9.02 19.98
CA PHE A 93 -9.93 -8.05 20.37
C PHE A 93 -10.18 -7.46 21.77
N LYS A 94 -11.06 -8.07 22.57
CA LYS A 94 -11.49 -7.51 23.86
C LYS A 94 -10.32 -7.16 24.79
N GLU A 95 -9.28 -7.99 24.79
CA GLU A 95 -8.11 -7.85 25.67
C GLU A 95 -6.89 -7.26 24.96
N VAL A 96 -7.01 -6.97 23.66
CA VAL A 96 -5.94 -6.39 22.84
C VAL A 96 -6.08 -4.86 22.85
N PRO A 97 -5.08 -4.11 23.34
CA PRO A 97 -5.09 -2.65 23.23
C PRO A 97 -5.22 -2.22 21.76
N GLU A 98 -6.11 -1.27 21.48
CA GLU A 98 -6.39 -0.84 20.10
C GLU A 98 -5.13 -0.33 19.38
N GLU A 99 -4.29 0.45 20.07
CA GLU A 99 -3.03 0.96 19.52
C GLU A 99 -2.07 -0.17 19.13
N TRP A 100 -2.02 -1.26 19.91
CA TRP A 100 -1.23 -2.43 19.57
C TRP A 100 -1.84 -3.17 18.37
N ALA A 101 -3.15 -3.40 18.35
CA ALA A 101 -3.81 -4.02 17.20
C ALA A 101 -3.55 -3.23 15.91
N GLN A 102 -3.74 -1.91 15.93
CA GLN A 102 -3.45 -1.02 14.80
C GLN A 102 -2.00 -1.13 14.34
N PHE A 103 -1.06 -1.14 15.29
CA PHE A 103 0.36 -1.24 15.00
C PHE A 103 0.70 -2.57 14.34
N GLU A 104 0.24 -3.70 14.87
CA GLU A 104 0.50 -5.02 14.28
C GLU A 104 -0.16 -5.20 12.90
N PHE A 105 -1.37 -4.66 12.67
CA PHE A 105 -1.96 -4.64 11.33
C PHE A 105 -1.10 -3.87 10.33
N LEU A 106 -0.52 -2.74 10.74
CA LEU A 106 0.41 -1.97 9.92
C LEU A 106 1.67 -2.77 9.60
N LEU A 107 2.28 -3.42 10.61
CA LEU A 107 3.49 -4.23 10.42
C LEU A 107 3.21 -5.46 9.53
N ALA A 108 2.09 -6.14 9.73
CA ALA A 108 1.66 -7.27 8.91
C ALA A 108 1.49 -6.87 7.43
N SER A 109 0.88 -5.71 7.21
CA SER A 109 0.67 -5.17 5.86
C SER A 109 1.99 -4.83 5.17
N LEU A 110 2.93 -4.21 5.89
CA LEU A 110 4.26 -3.89 5.37
C LEU A 110 5.07 -5.18 5.08
N GLY A 111 5.02 -6.17 5.97
CA GLY A 111 5.67 -7.46 5.77
C GLY A 111 5.15 -8.21 4.54
N LEU A 112 3.83 -8.22 4.34
CA LEU A 112 3.20 -8.75 3.12
C LEU A 112 3.64 -7.96 1.88
N ASP A 113 3.64 -6.63 1.94
CA ASP A 113 4.01 -5.77 0.81
C ASP A 113 5.49 -5.91 0.39
N LEU A 114 6.37 -6.38 1.27
CA LEU A 114 7.75 -6.69 0.92
C LEU A 114 7.84 -7.81 -0.15
N LEU A 115 6.87 -8.72 -0.25
CA LEU A 115 6.81 -9.68 -1.35
C LEU A 115 6.61 -8.99 -2.71
N ALA A 116 5.85 -7.88 -2.74
CA ALA A 116 5.62 -7.13 -3.96
C ALA A 116 6.91 -6.51 -4.49
N LEU A 117 7.85 -6.12 -3.62
CA LEU A 117 9.14 -5.55 -4.04
C LEU A 117 9.90 -6.49 -4.98
N TYR A 118 10.05 -7.75 -4.57
CA TYR A 118 10.80 -8.76 -5.34
C TYR A 118 10.12 -9.14 -6.65
N ASN A 119 8.81 -8.87 -6.79
CA ASN A 119 8.06 -9.07 -8.02
C ASN A 119 8.10 -7.84 -8.95
N LEU A 120 8.29 -6.64 -8.42
CA LEU A 120 8.18 -5.38 -9.16
C LEU A 120 9.53 -4.79 -9.60
N TYR A 121 10.62 -5.17 -8.93
CA TYR A 121 11.94 -4.58 -9.11
C TYR A 121 13.03 -5.64 -9.28
N PRO A 122 14.16 -5.30 -9.94
CA PRO A 122 15.33 -6.17 -10.01
C PRO A 122 15.82 -6.56 -8.61
N LYS A 123 16.33 -7.79 -8.48
CA LYS A 123 16.70 -8.41 -7.19
C LYS A 123 17.55 -7.49 -6.30
N GLU A 124 18.61 -6.90 -6.84
CA GLU A 124 19.50 -6.02 -6.06
C GLU A 124 18.79 -4.76 -5.56
N GLN A 125 17.94 -4.15 -6.39
CA GLN A 125 17.14 -2.98 -6.01
C GLN A 125 16.09 -3.34 -4.96
N ALA A 126 15.45 -4.52 -5.10
CA ALA A 126 14.48 -5.03 -4.14
C ALA A 126 15.11 -5.30 -2.76
N ILE A 127 16.31 -5.92 -2.72
CA ILE A 127 17.07 -6.14 -1.48
C ILE A 127 17.38 -4.80 -0.80
N LYS A 128 17.94 -3.84 -1.55
CA LYS A 128 18.26 -2.50 -1.03
C LYS A 128 17.01 -1.81 -0.45
N MET A 129 15.88 -1.86 -1.14
CA MET A 129 14.63 -1.26 -0.64
C MET A 129 14.07 -2.01 0.55
N HIS A 130 14.15 -3.35 0.58
CA HIS A 130 13.75 -4.14 1.73
C HIS A 130 14.55 -3.74 2.98
N GLU A 131 15.87 -3.67 2.89
CA GLU A 131 16.74 -3.24 3.98
C GLU A 131 16.41 -1.80 4.44
N GLN A 132 16.12 -0.90 3.49
CA GLN A 132 15.69 0.46 3.80
C GLN A 132 14.35 0.52 4.52
N VAL A 133 13.38 -0.34 4.14
CA VAL A 133 12.09 -0.46 4.86
C VAL A 133 12.34 -0.91 6.30
N LEU A 134 13.11 -1.99 6.50
CA LEU A 134 13.42 -2.50 7.85
C LEU A 134 14.16 -1.45 8.68
N SER A 135 15.13 -0.76 8.08
CA SER A 135 15.88 0.31 8.77
C SER A 135 14.99 1.48 9.18
N LEU A 136 14.02 1.88 8.34
CA LEU A 136 13.16 3.02 8.66
C LEU A 136 12.09 2.64 9.70
N ILE A 137 11.54 1.43 9.61
CA ILE A 137 10.57 0.91 10.60
C ILE A 137 11.24 0.68 11.96
N GLY A 138 12.48 0.20 11.98
CA GLY A 138 13.26 0.02 13.21
C GLY A 138 13.61 1.33 13.92
N GLN A 139 13.34 2.49 13.33
CA GLN A 139 13.47 3.81 13.96
C GLN A 139 12.13 4.33 14.53
N MET A 140 11.02 3.63 14.28
CA MET A 140 9.71 4.01 14.83
C MET A 140 9.67 3.75 16.34
N GLU A 141 8.90 4.56 17.06
CA GLU A 141 8.64 4.32 18.49
C GLU A 141 7.95 2.96 18.66
N GLU A 142 8.60 2.06 19.41
CA GLU A 142 8.18 0.67 19.53
C GLU A 142 6.96 0.56 20.46
N ILE A 143 5.91 -0.11 19.98
CA ILE A 143 4.79 -0.60 20.80
C ILE A 143 4.92 -2.13 20.82
N GLY A 144 5.79 -2.67 21.69
CA GLY A 144 6.01 -4.11 21.82
C GLY A 144 7.39 -4.58 21.36
N GLU A 145 7.44 -5.67 20.58
CA GLU A 145 8.69 -6.21 20.02
C GLU A 145 9.32 -5.28 18.97
N ASN A 146 10.60 -5.52 18.65
CA ASN A 146 11.32 -4.73 17.66
C ASN A 146 10.59 -4.70 16.29
N SER A 147 10.10 -3.53 15.91
CA SER A 147 9.23 -3.32 14.75
C SER A 147 9.82 -3.81 13.43
N ALA A 148 11.14 -3.70 13.27
CA ALA A 148 11.84 -4.21 12.09
C ALA A 148 11.86 -5.75 12.05
N THR A 149 12.04 -6.38 13.22
CA THR A 149 12.00 -7.84 13.35
C THR A 149 10.61 -8.37 13.03
N ALA A 150 9.56 -7.76 13.59
CA ALA A 150 8.18 -8.16 13.32
C ALA A 150 7.83 -8.08 11.82
N VAL A 151 8.17 -6.99 11.14
CA VAL A 151 7.95 -6.85 9.69
C VAL A 151 8.71 -7.90 8.89
N HIS A 152 9.95 -8.20 9.28
CA HIS A 152 10.74 -9.24 8.64
C HIS A 152 10.12 -10.63 8.85
N ASP A 153 9.63 -10.93 10.05
CA ASP A 153 8.96 -12.21 10.36
C ASP A 153 7.68 -12.38 9.54
N TYR A 154 6.85 -11.33 9.41
CA TYR A 154 5.69 -11.34 8.51
C TYR A 154 6.10 -11.63 7.06
N TYR A 155 7.18 -11.02 6.57
CA TYR A 155 7.72 -11.32 5.24
C TYR A 155 8.18 -12.78 5.12
N LEU A 156 8.88 -13.31 6.12
CA LEU A 156 9.35 -14.70 6.11
C LEU A 156 8.19 -15.69 6.08
N VAL A 157 7.16 -15.45 6.89
CA VAL A 157 5.92 -16.24 6.91
C VAL A 157 5.22 -16.21 5.56
N ALA A 158 5.10 -15.02 4.96
CA ALA A 158 4.49 -14.86 3.64
C ALA A 158 5.32 -15.55 2.53
N SER A 159 6.64 -15.46 2.61
CA SER A 159 7.57 -16.09 1.66
C SER A 159 7.55 -17.62 1.76
N ASP A 160 7.49 -18.16 2.97
CA ASP A 160 7.36 -19.60 3.21
C ASP A 160 6.06 -20.14 2.59
N ALA A 161 4.93 -19.44 2.77
CA ALA A 161 3.66 -19.80 2.13
C ALA A 161 3.76 -19.86 0.59
N ILE A 162 4.42 -18.87 -0.03
CA ILE A 162 4.66 -18.89 -1.48
C ILE A 162 5.51 -20.09 -1.89
N SER A 163 6.55 -20.42 -1.12
CA SER A 163 7.42 -21.57 -1.40
C SER A 163 6.67 -22.91 -1.35
N LYS A 164 5.60 -22.97 -0.55
CA LYS A 164 4.68 -24.10 -0.42
C LYS A 164 3.49 -24.05 -1.37
N THR A 165 3.43 -23.07 -2.28
CA THR A 165 2.30 -22.83 -3.20
C THR A 165 0.96 -22.55 -2.51
N GLU A 166 1.01 -21.97 -1.31
CA GLU A 166 -0.14 -21.59 -0.50
C GLU A 166 -0.40 -20.08 -0.56
N ASN A 167 -1.52 -19.63 0.01
CA ASN A 167 -1.88 -18.22 0.04
C ASN A 167 -1.07 -17.48 1.13
N PRO A 168 -0.18 -16.54 0.78
CA PRO A 168 0.60 -15.79 1.76
C PRO A 168 -0.28 -14.95 2.72
N LEU A 169 -1.44 -14.49 2.26
CA LEU A 169 -2.32 -13.67 3.10
C LEU A 169 -2.92 -14.47 4.26
N ASP A 170 -3.25 -15.75 4.05
CA ASP A 170 -3.79 -16.63 5.10
C ASP A 170 -2.75 -16.85 6.20
N TYR A 171 -1.49 -17.06 5.80
CA TYR A 171 -0.35 -17.25 6.69
C TYR A 171 -0.03 -15.99 7.50
N VAL A 172 0.00 -14.83 6.84
CA VAL A 172 0.21 -13.53 7.52
C VAL A 172 -0.92 -13.23 8.49
N ALA A 173 -2.18 -13.46 8.10
CA ALA A 173 -3.33 -13.24 8.98
C ALA A 173 -3.28 -14.19 10.18
N SER A 174 -2.96 -15.47 9.97
CA SER A 174 -2.82 -16.44 11.07
C SER A 174 -1.68 -16.07 12.02
N PHE A 175 -0.55 -15.60 11.48
CA PHE A 175 0.58 -15.15 12.29
C PHE A 175 0.26 -13.86 13.07
N LEU A 176 -0.49 -12.93 12.47
CA LEU A 176 -1.00 -11.74 13.17
C LEU A 176 -1.88 -12.12 14.36
N CYS A 177 -2.79 -13.09 14.17
CA CYS A 177 -3.63 -13.61 15.24
C CYS A 177 -2.81 -14.19 16.39
N HIS A 178 -1.76 -14.95 16.05
CA HIS A 178 -0.82 -15.49 17.05
C HIS A 178 -0.07 -14.40 17.81
N ARG A 179 0.42 -13.37 17.12
CA ARG A 179 1.15 -12.24 17.74
C ARG A 179 0.28 -11.40 18.65
N LEU A 180 -1.02 -11.28 18.34
CA LEU A 180 -2.00 -10.59 19.18
C LEU A 180 -2.53 -11.47 20.33
N ASP A 181 -1.95 -12.65 20.55
CA ASP A 181 -2.35 -13.63 21.57
C ASP A 181 -3.86 -13.89 21.56
N MET A 182 -4.44 -14.03 20.37
CA MET A 182 -5.85 -14.32 20.23
C MET A 182 -6.10 -15.77 20.65
N THR A 183 -6.60 -15.91 21.87
CA THR A 183 -6.80 -17.19 22.56
C THR A 183 -8.04 -17.96 22.08
N GLU A 184 -8.98 -17.30 21.41
CA GLU A 184 -10.16 -17.93 20.84
C GLU A 184 -9.86 -18.54 19.46
N ASP A 185 -10.48 -19.68 19.15
CA ASP A 185 -10.43 -20.29 17.83
C ASP A 185 -11.08 -19.33 16.82
N ILE A 186 -10.25 -18.56 16.12
CA ILE A 186 -10.69 -17.54 15.17
C ILE A 186 -11.32 -18.28 14.00
N GLY A 187 -12.65 -18.34 14.01
CA GLY A 187 -13.39 -18.95 12.92
C GLY A 187 -13.01 -18.34 11.56
N PRO A 188 -13.17 -19.10 10.46
CA PRO A 188 -12.70 -18.70 9.13
C PRO A 188 -13.30 -17.38 8.63
N ILE A 189 -14.49 -17.03 9.12
CA ILE A 189 -15.17 -15.77 8.79
C ILE A 189 -14.43 -14.57 9.39
N ALA A 190 -13.99 -14.66 10.65
CA ALA A 190 -13.23 -13.59 11.30
C ALA A 190 -11.84 -13.47 10.68
N LEU A 191 -11.20 -14.60 10.34
CA LEU A 191 -9.92 -14.61 9.64
C LEU A 191 -10.01 -13.88 8.29
N THR A 192 -11.11 -14.05 7.56
CA THR A 192 -11.36 -13.33 6.30
C THR A 192 -11.40 -11.81 6.51
N GLY A 193 -12.04 -11.34 7.58
CA GLY A 193 -12.06 -9.92 7.94
C GLY A 193 -10.66 -9.38 8.31
N ILE A 194 -9.85 -10.19 8.99
CA ILE A 194 -8.46 -9.84 9.33
C ILE A 194 -7.62 -9.73 8.05
N MET A 195 -7.76 -10.69 7.14
CA MET A 195 -7.11 -10.66 5.83
C MET A 195 -7.49 -9.41 5.04
N GLU A 196 -8.79 -9.08 4.97
CA GLU A 196 -9.26 -7.85 4.34
C GLU A 196 -8.60 -6.62 4.98
N GLY A 197 -8.58 -6.56 6.33
CA GLY A 197 -7.94 -5.48 7.07
C GLY A 197 -6.46 -5.29 6.77
N ILE A 198 -5.69 -6.38 6.60
CA ILE A 198 -4.29 -6.31 6.16
C ILE A 198 -4.19 -5.72 4.74
N THR A 199 -5.07 -6.16 3.83
CA THR A 199 -5.02 -5.68 2.44
C THR A 199 -5.41 -4.21 2.27
N GLN A 200 -6.14 -3.63 3.23
CA GLN A 200 -6.48 -2.20 3.22
C GLN A 200 -5.25 -1.30 3.22
N PHE A 201 -4.13 -1.75 3.76
CA PHE A 201 -2.88 -0.99 3.84
C PHE A 201 -1.83 -1.40 2.82
N ALA A 202 -1.97 -2.58 2.22
CA ALA A 202 -1.06 -3.12 1.22
C ALA A 202 -1.19 -2.43 -0.16
N GLY A 203 -0.32 -2.83 -1.10
CA GLY A 203 -0.36 -2.46 -2.51
C GLY A 203 0.37 -1.16 -2.88
N LYS A 204 1.08 -0.53 -1.93
CA LYS A 204 1.72 0.78 -2.16
C LYS A 204 2.86 0.70 -3.17
N TRP A 205 3.60 -0.41 -3.17
CA TRP A 205 4.70 -0.62 -4.12
C TRP A 205 4.26 -0.67 -5.58
N ARG A 206 3.08 -1.24 -5.85
CA ARG A 206 2.51 -1.24 -7.20
C ARG A 206 2.19 0.18 -7.65
N TRP A 207 1.61 0.98 -6.77
CA TRP A 207 1.35 2.40 -7.04
C TRP A 207 2.65 3.17 -7.30
N ILE A 208 3.70 2.95 -6.50
CA ILE A 208 5.02 3.56 -6.75
C ILE A 208 5.52 3.19 -8.15
N LYS A 209 5.50 1.90 -8.50
CA LYS A 209 5.98 1.41 -9.81
C LYS A 209 5.24 2.03 -10.99
N GLN A 210 3.96 2.34 -10.82
CA GLN A 210 3.11 2.91 -11.86
C GLN A 210 3.29 4.42 -12.03
N ASN A 211 3.71 5.13 -10.99
CA ASN A 211 3.73 6.60 -10.94
C ASN A 211 5.14 7.19 -10.87
N PHE A 212 6.17 6.39 -10.58
CA PHE A 212 7.54 6.84 -10.43
C PHE A 212 8.55 5.91 -11.09
N THR A 213 9.69 6.48 -11.49
CA THR A 213 10.89 5.72 -11.86
C THR A 213 11.82 5.77 -10.68
N ILE A 214 12.19 4.62 -10.12
CA ILE A 214 13.14 4.57 -9.02
C ILE A 214 14.55 4.55 -9.61
N SER A 215 15.33 5.61 -9.37
CA SER A 215 16.73 5.64 -9.74
C SER A 215 17.53 4.57 -8.98
N ALA A 216 18.52 3.99 -9.68
CA ALA A 216 19.39 2.96 -9.12
C ALA A 216 20.27 3.51 -7.98
#